data_AF-A0A259S6M3-F1
#
_entry.id   AF-A0A259S6M3-F1
#
_cell.length_a   1.000
_cell.length_b   1.000
_cell.length_c   1.000
_cell.angle_alpha   90.00
_cell.angle_beta   90.00
_cell.angle_gamma   90.00
#
_symmetry.space_group_name_H-M   'P 1'
#
loop_
_entity.id
_entity.type
_entity.pdbx_description
1 polymer ?
#
loop_
_entity_poly.entity_id
_entity_poly.type
_entity_poly.pdbx_seq_one_letter_code
_entity_poly.pdbx_strand_id
1 'polypeptide(L)'
;MTLVSARDLVHDAARRGTGVGAFNVIHLETAEALVAASAQAELPVILQISQNCADYHGGLEPIALATLAVARRAATPVAVHLDHAERPELVDEAIALGFGSVMFDGGALDYAENVALTAQVVERAHAAEVYVEGELGEVGGKDGAHAPGVRTDPQEARAFVAETGVDALAVAVGSSHAMTDRTAALDLDLIARLREALRGAGEDGVDVPLVLHGSSGVPDDAIAAAVRAGMTKINVSTHLNGFFTRA
;
A
#
# COMPACT_ATOMS: atom_id res chain seq x y z
N MET A 1 3.03 -14.96 16.66
CA MET A 1 1.98 -15.28 15.67
C MET A 1 2.52 -14.93 14.30
N THR A 2 2.08 -15.60 13.23
CA THR A 2 2.57 -15.36 11.86
C THR A 2 1.79 -14.26 11.15
N LEU A 3 0.49 -14.12 11.44
CA LEU A 3 -0.26 -12.92 11.12
C LEU A 3 0.23 -11.77 12.01
N VAL A 4 0.69 -10.69 11.39
CA VAL A 4 1.22 -9.47 12.05
C VAL A 4 0.60 -8.22 11.44
N SER A 5 0.77 -7.06 12.11
CA SER A 5 0.37 -5.78 11.52
C SER A 5 1.32 -5.39 10.38
N ALA A 6 0.80 -4.70 9.35
CA ALA A 6 1.66 -4.10 8.33
C ALA A 6 2.59 -3.03 8.94
N ARG A 7 2.18 -2.40 10.05
CA ARG A 7 3.03 -1.47 10.82
C ARG A 7 4.40 -2.08 11.12
N ASP A 8 4.41 -3.29 11.68
CA ASP A 8 5.65 -3.96 12.08
C ASP A 8 6.56 -4.22 10.88
N LEU A 9 5.98 -4.71 9.79
CA LEU A 9 6.72 -5.05 8.58
C LEU A 9 7.30 -3.82 7.87
N VAL A 10 6.47 -2.79 7.68
CA VAL A 10 6.84 -1.58 6.94
C VAL A 10 7.83 -0.76 7.75
N HIS A 11 7.62 -0.55 9.06
CA HIS A 11 8.59 0.19 9.87
C HIS A 11 9.91 -0.57 10.07
N ASP A 12 9.90 -1.92 10.14
CA ASP A 12 11.16 -2.68 10.15
C ASP A 12 11.93 -2.52 8.84
N ALA A 13 11.24 -2.61 7.71
CA ALA A 13 11.82 -2.38 6.40
C ALA A 13 12.41 -0.96 6.30
N ALA A 14 11.67 0.06 6.75
CA ALA A 14 12.14 1.45 6.77
C ALA A 14 13.40 1.63 7.61
N ARG A 15 13.42 1.09 8.85
CA ARG A 15 14.60 1.16 9.75
C ARG A 15 15.83 0.49 9.15
N ARG A 16 15.65 -0.60 8.41
CA ARG A 16 16.73 -1.35 7.76
C ARG A 16 17.14 -0.77 6.41
N GLY A 17 16.40 0.20 5.88
CA GLY A 17 16.61 0.74 4.53
C GLY A 17 16.34 -0.30 3.43
N THR A 18 15.39 -1.20 3.67
CA THR A 18 14.94 -2.24 2.74
C THR A 18 13.48 -2.01 2.34
N GLY A 19 13.01 -2.72 1.30
CA GLY A 19 11.61 -2.72 0.90
C GLY A 19 10.87 -3.97 1.37
N VAL A 20 9.56 -3.87 1.55
CA VAL A 20 8.62 -4.97 1.76
C VAL A 20 7.66 -5.06 0.57
N GLY A 21 7.46 -6.27 0.05
CA GLY A 21 6.53 -6.50 -1.06
C GLY A 21 5.09 -6.62 -0.56
N ALA A 22 4.18 -5.91 -1.23
CA ALA A 22 2.75 -6.03 -1.08
C ALA A 22 2.14 -6.53 -2.39
N PHE A 23 1.42 -7.66 -2.33
CA PHE A 23 0.97 -8.37 -3.52
C PHE A 23 -0.53 -8.62 -3.46
N ASN A 24 -1.23 -8.28 -4.55
CA ASN A 24 -2.68 -8.41 -4.58
C ASN A 24 -3.10 -9.87 -4.63
N VAL A 25 -4.01 -10.24 -3.73
CA VAL A 25 -4.73 -11.50 -3.72
C VAL A 25 -5.98 -11.33 -4.57
N ILE A 26 -6.21 -12.26 -5.50
CA ILE A 26 -7.42 -12.35 -6.33
C ILE A 26 -8.21 -13.62 -6.03
N HIS A 27 -7.52 -14.72 -5.73
CA HIS A 27 -8.12 -16.02 -5.40
C HIS A 27 -7.42 -16.64 -4.17
N LEU A 28 -8.01 -17.68 -3.58
CA LEU A 28 -7.37 -18.44 -2.49
C LEU A 28 -5.98 -18.95 -2.93
N GLU A 29 -5.88 -19.49 -4.15
CA GLU A 29 -4.66 -20.02 -4.73
C GLU A 29 -3.56 -18.95 -4.85
N THR A 30 -3.95 -17.69 -5.10
CA THR A 30 -2.98 -16.59 -5.14
C THR A 30 -2.45 -16.26 -3.75
N ALA A 31 -3.29 -16.29 -2.71
CA ALA A 31 -2.83 -16.10 -1.34
C ALA A 31 -1.89 -17.24 -0.90
N GLU A 32 -2.23 -18.49 -1.21
CA GLU A 32 -1.39 -19.65 -0.91
C GLU A 32 -0.03 -19.59 -1.63
N ALA A 33 -0.02 -19.24 -2.92
CA ALA A 33 1.20 -19.10 -3.70
C ALA A 33 2.11 -17.99 -3.15
N LEU A 34 1.55 -16.84 -2.76
CA LEU A 34 2.31 -15.73 -2.18
C LEU A 34 2.93 -16.09 -0.83
N VAL A 35 2.20 -16.81 0.03
CA VAL A 35 2.75 -17.31 1.30
C VAL A 35 3.82 -18.37 1.09
N ALA A 36 3.64 -19.27 0.11
CA ALA A 36 4.66 -20.25 -0.24
C ALA A 36 5.94 -19.57 -0.76
N ALA A 37 5.81 -18.54 -1.60
CA ALA A 37 6.94 -17.76 -2.10
C ALA A 37 7.65 -17.00 -0.97
N SER A 38 6.90 -16.40 -0.05
CA SER A 38 7.42 -15.76 1.16
C SER A 38 8.23 -16.73 2.01
N ALA A 39 7.74 -17.95 2.22
CA ALA A 39 8.45 -18.99 2.97
C ALA A 39 9.74 -19.45 2.25
N GLN A 40 9.70 -19.62 0.92
CA GLN A 40 10.88 -19.98 0.13
C GLN A 40 11.96 -18.88 0.12
N ALA A 41 11.53 -17.61 0.11
CA ALA A 41 12.41 -16.46 0.17
C ALA A 41 12.92 -16.15 1.58
N GLU A 42 12.32 -16.75 2.62
CA GLU A 42 12.55 -16.45 4.04
C GLU A 42 12.34 -14.95 4.36
N LEU A 43 11.36 -14.33 3.71
CA LEU A 43 11.06 -12.89 3.83
C LEU A 43 9.59 -12.65 4.17
N PRO A 44 9.25 -11.57 4.91
CA PRO A 44 7.87 -11.22 5.19
C PRO A 44 7.13 -10.75 3.93
N VAL A 45 5.80 -10.84 3.94
CA VAL A 45 4.96 -10.42 2.81
C VAL A 45 3.68 -9.73 3.28
N ILE A 46 3.20 -8.76 2.52
CA ILE A 46 1.88 -8.16 2.69
C ILE A 46 0.95 -8.74 1.60
N LEU A 47 -0.12 -9.41 2.02
CA LEU A 47 -1.20 -9.85 1.15
C LEU A 47 -2.25 -8.75 1.11
N GLN A 48 -2.58 -8.24 -0.06
CA GLN A 48 -3.50 -7.11 -0.17
C GLN A 48 -4.74 -7.43 -1.01
N ILE A 49 -5.91 -6.99 -0.56
CA ILE A 49 -7.20 -7.23 -1.23
C ILE A 49 -7.75 -5.86 -1.61
N SER A 50 -7.95 -5.64 -2.91
CA SER A 50 -8.51 -4.38 -3.40
C SER A 50 -10.03 -4.35 -3.33
N GLN A 51 -10.64 -3.15 -3.35
CA GLN A 51 -12.08 -2.99 -3.50
C GLN A 51 -12.61 -3.74 -4.74
N ASN A 52 -11.91 -3.65 -5.88
CA ASN A 52 -12.29 -4.38 -7.10
C ASN A 52 -12.25 -5.92 -6.90
N CYS A 53 -11.32 -6.43 -6.10
CA CYS A 53 -11.27 -7.86 -5.76
C CYS A 53 -12.46 -8.25 -4.85
N ALA A 54 -12.78 -7.43 -3.85
CA ALA A 54 -13.95 -7.64 -3.02
C ALA A 54 -15.24 -7.65 -3.87
N ASP A 55 -15.40 -6.69 -4.79
CA ASP A 55 -16.55 -6.63 -5.69
C ASP A 55 -16.63 -7.85 -6.62
N TYR A 56 -15.49 -8.34 -7.12
CA TYR A 56 -15.41 -9.56 -7.92
C TYR A 56 -15.94 -10.79 -7.16
N HIS A 57 -15.71 -10.88 -5.85
CA HIS A 57 -16.22 -11.95 -4.98
C HIS A 57 -17.63 -11.69 -4.43
N GLY A 58 -18.26 -10.56 -4.78
CA GLY A 58 -19.57 -10.16 -4.27
C GLY A 58 -19.56 -9.61 -2.83
N GLY A 59 -18.39 -9.25 -2.31
CA GLY A 59 -18.17 -8.74 -0.96
C GLY A 59 -16.74 -9.02 -0.47
N LEU A 60 -16.29 -8.28 0.55
CA LEU A 60 -14.95 -8.45 1.10
C LEU A 60 -14.82 -9.71 1.96
N GLU A 61 -15.83 -10.01 2.79
CA GLU A 61 -15.81 -11.09 3.78
C GLU A 61 -15.27 -12.45 3.26
N PRO A 62 -15.73 -13.01 2.11
CA PRO A 62 -15.29 -14.34 1.68
C PRO A 62 -13.77 -14.41 1.43
N ILE A 63 -13.24 -13.48 0.63
CA ILE A 63 -11.82 -13.47 0.26
C ILE A 63 -10.95 -13.01 1.43
N ALA A 64 -11.45 -12.10 2.27
CA ALA A 64 -10.82 -11.67 3.51
C ALA A 64 -10.58 -12.82 4.48
N LEU A 65 -11.64 -13.56 4.84
CA LEU A 65 -11.55 -14.64 5.83
C LEU A 65 -10.65 -15.78 5.33
N ALA A 66 -10.71 -16.09 4.03
CA ALA A 66 -9.81 -17.04 3.41
C ALA A 66 -8.34 -16.60 3.51
N THR A 67 -8.04 -15.34 3.15
CA THR A 67 -6.69 -14.78 3.19
C THR A 67 -6.12 -14.70 4.60
N LEU A 68 -6.94 -14.28 5.57
CA LEU A 68 -6.58 -14.26 6.99
C LEU A 68 -6.28 -15.67 7.52
N ALA A 69 -7.05 -16.68 7.09
CA ALA A 69 -6.81 -18.07 7.47
C ALA A 69 -5.47 -18.59 6.92
N VAL A 70 -5.12 -18.24 5.67
CA VAL A 70 -3.82 -18.56 5.07
C VAL A 70 -2.68 -17.87 5.83
N ALA A 71 -2.79 -16.57 6.10
CA ALA A 71 -1.77 -15.79 6.81
C ALA A 71 -1.49 -16.31 8.23
N ARG A 72 -2.53 -16.70 8.99
CA ARG A 72 -2.39 -17.31 10.32
C ARG A 72 -1.65 -18.65 10.33
N ARG A 73 -1.57 -19.33 9.18
CA ARG A 73 -0.91 -20.63 9.01
C ARG A 73 0.44 -20.55 8.29
N ALA A 74 0.87 -19.34 7.93
CA ALA A 74 2.14 -19.10 7.25
C ALA A 74 3.35 -19.51 8.10
N ALA A 75 4.49 -19.76 7.46
CA ALA A 75 5.76 -20.01 8.15
C ALA A 75 6.57 -18.73 8.43
N THR A 76 6.26 -17.66 7.71
CA THR A 76 6.88 -16.33 7.77
C THR A 76 5.87 -15.30 8.28
N PRO A 77 6.32 -14.10 8.70
CA PRO A 77 5.42 -13.01 9.03
C PRO A 77 4.62 -12.56 7.80
N VAL A 78 3.30 -12.47 7.94
CA VAL A 78 2.36 -12.06 6.90
C VAL A 78 1.42 -11.00 7.45
N ALA A 79 1.26 -9.90 6.74
CA ALA A 79 0.19 -8.94 7.00
C ALA A 79 -0.92 -9.07 5.95
N VAL A 80 -2.15 -8.74 6.33
CA VAL A 80 -3.29 -8.62 5.42
C VAL A 80 -3.73 -7.16 5.38
N HIS A 81 -3.84 -6.60 4.18
CA HIS A 81 -4.06 -5.18 3.91
C HIS A 81 -5.27 -4.97 2.99
N LEU A 82 -6.17 -4.05 3.32
CA LEU A 82 -7.20 -3.58 2.39
C LEU A 82 -6.56 -2.53 1.48
N ASP A 83 -6.66 -2.70 0.17
CA ASP A 83 -6.01 -1.89 -0.86
C ASP A 83 -7.05 -1.03 -1.60
N HIS A 84 -6.74 0.23 -1.90
CA HIS A 84 -7.62 1.15 -2.64
C HIS A 84 -9.10 1.11 -2.23
N ALA A 85 -9.41 1.30 -0.94
CA ALA A 85 -10.80 1.48 -0.52
C ALA A 85 -11.22 2.93 -0.78
N GLU A 86 -12.14 3.13 -1.72
CA GLU A 86 -12.72 4.45 -2.00
C GLU A 86 -13.93 4.74 -1.09
N ARG A 87 -14.47 3.70 -0.45
CA ARG A 87 -15.62 3.79 0.46
C ARG A 87 -15.18 3.57 1.92
N PRO A 88 -15.39 4.55 2.82
CA PRO A 88 -15.03 4.40 4.23
C PRO A 88 -15.68 3.18 4.91
N GLU A 89 -16.87 2.77 4.46
CA GLU A 89 -17.57 1.61 5.03
C GLU A 89 -16.84 0.30 4.74
N LEU A 90 -16.11 0.21 3.63
CA LEU A 90 -15.29 -0.96 3.31
C LEU A 90 -14.08 -1.07 4.25
N VAL A 91 -13.54 0.09 4.66
CA VAL A 91 -12.49 0.15 5.69
C VAL A 91 -13.02 -0.37 7.02
N ASP A 92 -14.20 0.11 7.44
CA ASP A 92 -14.85 -0.33 8.67
C ASP A 92 -15.14 -1.86 8.64
N GLU A 93 -15.59 -2.39 7.49
CA GLU A 93 -15.78 -3.83 7.27
C GLU A 93 -14.46 -4.60 7.40
N ALA A 94 -13.38 -4.15 6.77
CA ALA A 94 -12.07 -4.80 6.87
C ALA A 94 -11.55 -4.85 8.32
N ILE A 95 -11.69 -3.76 9.07
CA ILE A 95 -11.35 -3.71 10.49
C ILE A 95 -12.17 -4.75 11.27
N ALA A 96 -13.50 -4.81 11.05
CA ALA A 96 -14.38 -5.76 11.70
C ALA A 96 -14.04 -7.23 11.39
N LEU A 97 -13.56 -7.50 10.17
CA LEU A 97 -13.09 -8.83 9.74
C LEU A 97 -11.71 -9.21 10.32
N GLY A 98 -11.02 -8.26 10.95
CA GLY A 98 -9.74 -8.47 11.63
C GLY A 98 -8.51 -8.15 10.79
N PHE A 99 -8.62 -7.22 9.84
CA PHE A 99 -7.45 -6.67 9.16
C PHE A 99 -6.64 -5.83 10.15
N GLY A 100 -5.31 -6.04 10.14
CA GLY A 100 -4.37 -5.20 10.89
C GLY A 100 -3.89 -3.99 10.11
N SER A 101 -4.33 -3.84 8.85
CA SER A 101 -3.94 -2.73 7.98
C SER A 101 -4.98 -2.45 6.89
N VAL A 102 -5.17 -1.18 6.58
CA VAL A 102 -6.10 -0.70 5.56
C VAL A 102 -5.50 0.49 4.81
N MET A 103 -5.97 0.71 3.59
CA MET A 103 -5.73 1.91 2.81
C MET A 103 -7.06 2.55 2.46
N PHE A 104 -7.18 3.86 2.71
CA PHE A 104 -8.23 4.67 2.12
C PHE A 104 -7.66 5.47 0.95
N ASP A 105 -8.30 5.33 -0.21
CA ASP A 105 -7.91 6.03 -1.43
C ASP A 105 -8.89 7.17 -1.71
N GLY A 106 -8.51 8.36 -1.23
CA GLY A 106 -9.16 9.62 -1.56
C GLY A 106 -8.52 10.34 -2.75
N GLY A 107 -7.66 9.67 -3.54
CA GLY A 107 -6.84 10.31 -4.58
C GLY A 107 -7.64 10.92 -5.74
N ALA A 108 -8.92 10.54 -5.90
CA ALA A 108 -9.84 11.14 -6.87
C ALA A 108 -10.62 12.36 -6.33
N LEU A 109 -10.49 12.66 -5.03
CA LEU A 109 -11.17 13.77 -4.36
C LEU A 109 -10.32 15.04 -4.39
N ASP A 110 -10.98 16.18 -4.17
CA ASP A 110 -10.29 17.43 -3.93
C ASP A 110 -9.47 17.33 -2.62
N TYR A 111 -8.31 18.00 -2.55
CA TYR A 111 -7.37 17.87 -1.41
C TYR A 111 -8.04 17.99 -0.04
N ALA A 112 -8.88 19.01 0.16
CA ALA A 112 -9.54 19.25 1.44
C ALA A 112 -10.53 18.13 1.82
N GLU A 113 -11.19 17.53 0.84
CA GLU A 113 -12.10 16.41 1.06
C GLU A 113 -11.32 15.11 1.32
N ASN A 114 -10.23 14.88 0.58
CA ASN A 114 -9.30 13.77 0.83
C ASN A 114 -8.75 13.82 2.26
N VAL A 115 -8.23 14.98 2.69
CA VAL A 115 -7.76 15.18 4.07
C VAL A 115 -8.87 14.89 5.09
N ALA A 116 -10.05 15.50 4.90
CA ALA A 116 -11.15 15.36 5.86
C ALA A 116 -11.65 13.91 6.01
N LEU A 117 -11.78 13.17 4.90
CA LEU A 117 -12.23 11.78 4.92
C LEU A 117 -11.13 10.83 5.41
N THR A 118 -9.90 11.02 4.96
CA THR A 118 -8.75 10.23 5.43
C THR A 118 -8.56 10.38 6.93
N ALA A 119 -8.62 11.61 7.48
CA ALA A 119 -8.50 11.84 8.92
C ALA A 119 -9.60 11.11 9.73
N GLN A 120 -10.84 11.10 9.23
CA GLN A 120 -11.94 10.36 9.87
C GLN A 120 -11.71 8.85 9.83
N VAL A 121 -11.19 8.32 8.72
CA VAL A 121 -10.82 6.90 8.61
C VAL A 121 -9.68 6.57 9.58
N VAL A 122 -8.64 7.40 9.63
CA VAL A 122 -7.51 7.25 10.55
C VAL A 122 -7.98 7.20 11.99
N GLU A 123 -8.82 8.14 12.43
CA GLU A 123 -9.37 8.17 13.79
C GLU A 123 -10.03 6.83 14.17
N ARG A 124 -10.90 6.30 13.31
CA ARG A 124 -11.60 5.03 13.56
C ARG A 124 -10.66 3.82 13.53
N ALA A 125 -9.73 3.78 12.58
CA ALA A 125 -8.78 2.69 12.45
C ALA A 125 -7.77 2.65 13.60
N HIS A 126 -7.24 3.80 14.01
CA HIS A 126 -6.33 3.92 15.15
C HIS A 126 -7.00 3.56 16.47
N ALA A 127 -8.29 3.87 16.65
CA ALA A 127 -9.07 3.41 17.81
C ALA A 127 -9.19 1.86 17.89
N ALA A 128 -8.98 1.18 16.76
CA ALA A 128 -8.92 -0.29 16.65
C ALA A 128 -7.47 -0.82 16.49
N GLU A 129 -6.45 0.03 16.70
CA GLU A 129 -5.02 -0.29 16.55
C GLU A 129 -4.63 -0.75 15.12
N VAL A 130 -5.36 -0.30 14.10
CA VAL A 130 -5.14 -0.66 12.69
C VAL A 130 -4.23 0.34 11.98
N TYR A 131 -3.28 -0.15 11.20
CA TYR A 131 -2.35 0.66 10.39
C TYR A 131 -3.03 1.24 9.16
N VAL A 132 -2.91 2.55 8.94
CA VAL A 132 -3.57 3.24 7.81
C VAL A 132 -2.56 3.78 6.81
N GLU A 133 -2.73 3.36 5.56
CA GLU A 133 -2.11 3.97 4.40
C GLU A 133 -3.07 5.00 3.77
N GLY A 134 -2.57 6.18 3.43
CA GLY A 134 -3.28 7.14 2.60
C GLY A 134 -2.59 7.34 1.26
N GLU A 135 -3.29 7.98 0.32
CA GLU A 135 -2.75 8.29 -1.00
C GLU A 135 -2.81 9.80 -1.30
N LEU A 136 -1.72 10.32 -1.84
CA LEU A 136 -1.64 11.70 -2.31
C LEU A 136 -1.00 11.78 -3.71
N GLY A 137 -1.78 12.29 -4.67
CA GLY A 137 -1.38 12.57 -6.06
C GLY A 137 -0.97 14.02 -6.34
N GLU A 138 -1.29 14.50 -7.55
CA GLU A 138 -1.24 15.93 -7.93
C GLU A 138 -2.53 16.61 -7.50
N VAL A 139 -2.42 17.79 -6.89
CA VAL A 139 -3.56 18.68 -6.63
C VAL A 139 -4.16 19.19 -7.93
N GLY A 140 -5.42 18.84 -8.19
CA GLY A 140 -6.23 19.43 -9.26
C GLY A 140 -6.25 18.65 -10.58
N GLY A 141 -5.65 17.45 -10.63
CA GLY A 141 -5.83 16.51 -11.74
C GLY A 141 -7.14 15.74 -11.61
N LYS A 142 -7.97 15.73 -12.66
CA LYS A 142 -9.25 14.99 -12.69
C LYS A 142 -9.10 13.46 -12.82
N ASP A 143 -7.86 12.98 -12.98
CA ASP A 143 -7.56 11.61 -13.39
C ASP A 143 -6.82 10.78 -12.30
N GLY A 144 -6.73 11.27 -11.06
CA GLY A 144 -6.16 10.56 -9.89
C GLY A 144 -4.63 10.57 -9.79
N ALA A 145 -4.07 10.02 -8.69
CA ALA A 145 -2.63 10.09 -8.39
C ALA A 145 -1.73 9.29 -9.36
N HIS A 146 -2.30 8.39 -10.14
CA HIS A 146 -1.57 7.52 -11.06
C HIS A 146 -1.61 7.98 -12.51
N ALA A 147 -2.16 9.16 -12.81
CA ALA A 147 -2.18 9.69 -14.16
C ALA A 147 -0.76 10.06 -14.66
N PRO A 148 -0.46 9.89 -15.97
CA PRO A 148 0.86 10.20 -16.51
C PRO A 148 1.27 11.66 -16.26
N GLY A 149 2.45 11.86 -15.67
CA GLY A 149 3.00 13.19 -15.38
C GLY A 149 2.74 13.70 -13.97
N VAL A 150 1.81 13.09 -13.23
CA VAL A 150 1.48 13.44 -11.85
C VAL A 150 2.67 13.19 -10.92
N ARG A 151 2.99 14.16 -10.07
CA ARG A 151 4.06 14.09 -9.07
C ARG A 151 3.59 14.68 -7.75
N THR A 152 3.79 13.96 -6.66
CA THR A 152 3.45 14.45 -5.31
C THR A 152 4.43 15.54 -4.88
N ASP A 153 3.92 16.66 -4.34
CA ASP A 153 4.76 17.69 -3.75
C ASP A 153 5.20 17.30 -2.32
N PRO A 154 6.50 17.43 -1.96
CA PRO A 154 6.97 17.06 -0.61
C PRO A 154 6.42 17.90 0.55
N GLN A 155 6.13 19.19 0.34
CA GLN A 155 5.56 20.02 1.40
C GLN A 155 4.11 19.65 1.65
N GLU A 156 3.38 19.41 0.57
CA GLU A 156 1.99 18.95 0.64
C GLU A 156 1.88 17.55 1.25
N ALA A 157 2.75 16.61 0.88
CA ALA A 157 2.83 15.30 1.52
C ALA A 157 3.01 15.41 3.04
N ARG A 158 3.87 16.33 3.50
CA ARG A 158 4.07 16.58 4.93
C ARG A 158 2.83 17.20 5.59
N ALA A 159 2.15 18.13 4.92
CA ALA A 159 0.91 18.72 5.41
C ALA A 159 -0.19 17.67 5.52
N PHE A 160 -0.41 16.89 4.46
CA PHE A 160 -1.38 15.80 4.42
C PHE A 160 -1.17 14.80 5.56
N VAL A 161 0.07 14.34 5.77
CA VAL A 161 0.41 13.45 6.89
C VAL A 161 0.09 14.09 8.24
N ALA A 162 0.44 15.36 8.44
CA ALA A 162 0.18 16.06 9.70
C ALA A 162 -1.32 16.31 9.96
N GLU A 163 -2.10 16.53 8.91
CA GLU A 163 -3.54 16.81 8.98
C GLU A 163 -4.38 15.53 9.10
N THR A 164 -3.89 14.40 8.58
CA THR A 164 -4.62 13.13 8.55
C THR A 164 -4.17 12.12 9.59
N GLY A 165 -2.89 12.12 9.97
CA GLY A 165 -2.31 11.12 10.87
C GLY A 165 -2.04 9.76 10.22
N VAL A 166 -2.00 9.65 8.88
CA VAL A 166 -1.69 8.38 8.21
C VAL A 166 -0.33 7.82 8.60
N ASP A 167 -0.21 6.49 8.62
CA ASP A 167 1.00 5.78 9.03
C ASP A 167 1.95 5.47 7.88
N ALA A 168 1.46 5.52 6.65
CA ALA A 168 2.19 5.41 5.40
C ALA A 168 1.55 6.30 4.34
N LEU A 169 2.36 6.74 3.37
CA LEU A 169 1.87 7.56 2.27
C LEU A 169 2.24 6.94 0.91
N ALA A 170 1.22 6.60 0.13
CA ALA A 170 1.34 6.33 -1.29
C ALA A 170 1.52 7.64 -2.07
N VAL A 171 2.52 7.67 -2.94
CA VAL A 171 2.96 8.89 -3.64
C VAL A 171 3.15 8.64 -5.14
N ALA A 172 2.90 9.69 -5.93
CA ALA A 172 3.10 9.72 -7.36
C ALA A 172 4.54 10.14 -7.69
N VAL A 173 5.32 9.21 -8.24
CA VAL A 173 6.75 9.42 -8.56
C VAL A 173 7.15 8.94 -9.97
N GLY A 174 6.19 8.56 -10.80
CA GLY A 174 6.45 8.18 -12.20
C GLY A 174 5.86 6.87 -12.69
N SER A 175 5.36 6.02 -11.80
CA SER A 175 4.60 4.83 -12.16
C SER A 175 3.11 5.12 -12.29
N SER A 176 2.42 4.33 -13.12
CA SER A 176 0.96 4.28 -13.21
C SER A 176 0.44 2.85 -13.06
N HIS A 177 -0.85 2.70 -12.78
CA HIS A 177 -1.48 1.38 -12.69
C HIS A 177 -1.62 0.67 -14.03
N ALA A 178 -1.76 -0.66 -13.96
CA ALA A 178 -2.04 -1.55 -15.08
C ALA A 178 -1.03 -1.54 -16.25
N MET A 179 0.20 -1.07 -16.02
CA MET A 179 1.26 -1.14 -17.02
C MET A 179 1.67 -2.60 -17.29
N THR A 180 1.57 -3.03 -18.54
CA THR A 180 1.98 -4.37 -19.00
C THR A 180 3.44 -4.41 -19.46
N ASP A 181 3.99 -3.26 -19.86
CA ASP A 181 5.38 -3.12 -20.28
C ASP A 181 6.22 -2.55 -19.14
N ARG A 182 7.38 -3.17 -18.88
CA ARG A 182 8.31 -2.76 -17.82
C ARG A 182 9.22 -1.62 -18.28
N THR A 183 8.66 -0.46 -18.58
CA THR A 183 9.39 0.70 -19.13
C THR A 183 9.25 1.97 -18.29
N ALA A 184 8.50 1.93 -17.18
CA ALA A 184 8.29 3.09 -16.33
C ALA A 184 9.59 3.55 -15.68
N ALA A 185 9.84 4.86 -15.77
CA ALA A 185 10.93 5.52 -15.06
C ALA A 185 10.39 6.17 -13.78
N LEU A 186 11.12 5.99 -12.68
CA LEU A 186 10.81 6.61 -11.39
C LEU A 186 11.71 7.81 -11.14
N ASP A 187 11.16 8.87 -10.57
CA ASP A 187 11.87 10.06 -10.14
C ASP A 187 12.55 9.81 -8.78
N LEU A 188 13.77 9.26 -8.81
CA LEU A 188 14.52 8.90 -7.62
C LEU A 188 14.86 10.11 -6.73
N ASP A 189 15.08 11.28 -7.34
CA ASP A 189 15.38 12.51 -6.61
C ASP A 189 14.15 13.01 -5.85
N LEU A 190 12.96 12.92 -6.46
CA LEU A 190 11.71 13.20 -5.77
C LEU A 190 11.46 12.22 -4.61
N ILE A 191 11.71 10.92 -4.80
CA ILE A 191 11.59 9.92 -3.72
C ILE A 191 12.47 10.31 -2.52
N ALA A 192 13.72 10.71 -2.76
CA ALA A 192 14.63 11.13 -1.71
C ALA A 192 14.14 12.40 -0.99
N ARG A 193 13.59 13.38 -1.73
CA ARG A 193 13.00 14.60 -1.14
C ARG A 193 11.74 14.31 -0.32
N LEU A 194 10.86 13.44 -0.80
CA LEU A 194 9.67 13.01 -0.08
C LEU A 194 10.04 12.29 1.21
N ARG A 195 11.00 11.37 1.15
CA ARG A 195 11.50 10.66 2.33
C ARG A 195 11.98 11.63 3.40
N GLU A 196 12.78 12.63 3.01
CA GLU A 196 13.29 13.63 3.94
C GLU A 196 12.17 14.50 4.52
N ALA A 197 11.20 14.92 3.69
CA ALA A 197 10.07 15.71 4.14
C ALA A 197 9.17 14.97 5.15
N LEU A 198 9.07 13.65 5.05
CA LEU A 198 8.24 12.81 5.93
C LEU A 198 8.98 12.27 7.17
N ARG A 199 10.26 12.62 7.36
CA ARG A 199 10.96 12.31 8.62
C ARG A 199 10.29 13.00 9.79
N GLY A 200 10.00 12.19 10.81
CA GLY A 200 9.28 12.59 12.02
C GLY A 200 7.98 13.35 11.77
N ALA A 201 7.30 13.10 10.65
CA ALA A 201 6.05 13.76 10.30
C ALA A 201 4.82 13.06 10.90
N GLY A 202 4.95 11.78 11.26
CA GLY A 202 3.87 11.02 11.91
C GLY A 202 3.71 11.36 13.38
N GLU A 203 2.73 10.72 14.00
CA GLU A 203 2.47 10.83 15.44
C GLU A 203 3.72 10.53 16.27
N ASP A 204 3.91 11.27 17.37
CA ASP A 204 5.08 11.20 18.25
C ASP A 204 6.45 11.37 17.57
N GLY A 205 6.48 11.96 16.36
CA GLY A 205 7.70 12.17 15.59
C GLY A 205 8.23 10.89 14.94
N VAL A 206 7.35 9.93 14.66
CA VAL A 206 7.68 8.72 13.88
C VAL A 206 7.82 9.05 12.40
N ASP A 207 8.82 8.45 11.74
CA ASP A 207 9.00 8.56 10.28
C ASP A 207 7.83 7.87 9.56
N VAL A 208 7.24 8.55 8.57
CA VAL A 208 6.14 8.00 7.75
C VAL A 208 6.72 7.36 6.48
N PRO A 209 6.63 6.03 6.31
CA PRO A 209 7.19 5.33 5.17
C PRO A 209 6.46 5.65 3.86
N LEU A 210 7.22 5.67 2.76
CA LEU A 210 6.69 5.85 1.41
C LEU A 210 6.25 4.52 0.80
N VAL A 211 5.12 4.57 0.08
CA VAL A 211 4.55 3.43 -0.65
C VAL A 211 4.59 3.67 -2.15
N LEU A 212 5.07 2.69 -2.89
CA LEU A 212 5.10 2.70 -4.35
C LEU A 212 3.96 1.84 -4.92
N HIS A 213 3.04 2.52 -5.57
CA HIS A 213 1.96 1.93 -6.36
C HIS A 213 2.36 1.77 -7.83
N GLY A 214 1.55 1.03 -8.62
CA GLY A 214 1.81 0.87 -10.06
C GLY A 214 3.14 0.19 -10.44
N SER A 215 3.78 -0.57 -9.54
CA SER A 215 5.16 -1.02 -9.76
C SER A 215 5.30 -2.16 -10.80
N SER A 216 4.19 -2.74 -11.28
CA SER A 216 4.23 -3.84 -12.27
C SER A 216 4.89 -3.44 -13.60
N GLY A 217 4.80 -2.16 -13.97
CA GLY A 217 5.48 -1.59 -15.15
C GLY A 217 6.88 -1.03 -14.89
N VAL A 218 7.41 -1.18 -13.67
CA VAL A 218 8.75 -0.69 -13.30
C VAL A 218 9.74 -1.85 -13.41
N PRO A 219 10.90 -1.71 -14.05
CA PRO A 219 11.99 -2.70 -14.02
C PRO A 219 12.49 -3.05 -12.60
N ASP A 220 13.00 -4.27 -12.38
CA ASP A 220 13.44 -4.71 -11.05
C ASP A 220 14.59 -3.87 -10.49
N ASP A 221 15.52 -3.44 -11.34
CA ASP A 221 16.65 -2.56 -10.96
C ASP A 221 16.17 -1.16 -10.58
N ALA A 222 15.13 -0.65 -11.25
CA ALA A 222 14.47 0.61 -10.92
C ALA A 222 13.68 0.52 -9.60
N ILE A 223 12.97 -0.60 -9.33
CA ILE A 223 12.34 -0.84 -8.02
C ILE A 223 13.42 -0.84 -6.92
N ALA A 224 14.52 -1.56 -7.12
CA ALA A 224 15.61 -1.60 -6.17
C ALA A 224 16.25 -0.21 -5.95
N ALA A 225 16.35 0.60 -7.00
CA ALA A 225 16.82 1.98 -6.90
C ALA A 225 15.85 2.87 -6.11
N ALA A 226 14.54 2.72 -6.31
CA ALA A 226 13.52 3.44 -5.55
C ALA A 226 13.55 3.09 -4.06
N VAL A 227 13.75 1.82 -3.72
CA VAL A 227 13.94 1.40 -2.32
C VAL A 227 15.17 2.06 -1.70
N ARG A 228 16.30 2.09 -2.41
CA ARG A 228 17.51 2.79 -1.94
C ARG A 228 17.27 4.29 -1.75
N ALA A 229 16.45 4.90 -2.61
CA ALA A 229 16.09 6.31 -2.50
C ALA A 229 15.14 6.60 -1.32
N GLY A 230 14.23 5.68 -0.96
CA GLY A 230 13.36 5.85 0.20
C GLY A 230 12.03 5.10 0.18
N MET A 231 11.69 4.40 -0.91
CA MET A 231 10.47 3.59 -0.95
C MET A 231 10.55 2.40 0.00
N THR A 232 9.46 2.13 0.71
CA THR A 232 9.44 1.08 1.74
C THR A 232 8.45 -0.04 1.39
N LYS A 233 7.18 0.27 1.10
CA LYS A 233 6.20 -0.73 0.66
C LYS A 233 6.07 -0.67 -0.87
N ILE A 234 6.16 -1.82 -1.54
CA ILE A 234 6.11 -1.92 -3.01
C ILE A 234 4.92 -2.77 -3.43
N ASN A 235 3.92 -2.15 -4.07
CA ASN A 235 2.69 -2.81 -4.50
C ASN A 235 2.85 -3.44 -5.89
N VAL A 236 2.64 -4.75 -6.02
CA VAL A 236 2.72 -5.50 -7.28
C VAL A 236 1.44 -6.32 -7.50
N SER A 237 0.82 -6.19 -8.68
CA SER A 237 -0.44 -6.88 -9.02
C SER A 237 -0.42 -7.44 -10.44
N THR A 238 -0.56 -6.57 -11.45
CA THR A 238 -0.77 -6.92 -12.87
C THR A 238 0.25 -7.92 -13.40
N HIS A 239 1.52 -7.79 -13.00
CA HIS A 239 2.58 -8.70 -13.42
C HIS A 239 2.27 -10.16 -13.04
N LEU A 240 1.86 -10.40 -11.79
CA LEU A 240 1.61 -11.75 -11.27
C LEU A 240 0.35 -12.37 -11.89
N ASN A 241 -0.71 -11.58 -12.06
CA ASN A 241 -1.92 -12.01 -12.76
C ASN A 241 -1.63 -12.45 -14.20
N GLY A 242 -0.71 -11.75 -14.87
CA GLY A 242 -0.24 -12.14 -16.21
C GLY A 242 0.43 -13.51 -16.25
N PHE A 243 1.20 -13.88 -15.22
CA PHE A 243 1.78 -15.23 -15.14
C PHE A 243 0.74 -16.30 -14.86
N PHE A 244 -0.19 -16.04 -13.95
CA PHE A 244 -1.25 -16.99 -13.59
C PHE A 244 -2.10 -17.37 -14.81
N THR A 245 -2.51 -16.39 -15.63
CA THR A 245 -3.38 -16.62 -16.81
C THR A 245 -2.67 -17.31 -17.97
N ARG A 246 -1.32 -17.28 -18.04
CA ARG A 246 -0.56 -17.90 -19.13
C ARG A 246 -0.13 -19.34 -18.85
N ALA A 247 -0.18 -19.78 -17.61
CA ALA A 247 0.20 -21.13 -17.18
C ALA A 247 -0.85 -22.17 -17.58
#